data_AF-A0A9E2FRM8-F1
#
_entry.id   AF-A0A9E2FRM8-F1
#
_cell.length_a   1.000
_cell.length_b   1.000
_cell.length_c   1.000
_cell.angle_alpha   90.00
_cell.angle_beta   90.00
_cell.angle_gamma   90.00
#
_symmetry.space_group_name_H-M   'P 1'
#
loop_
_entity.id
_entity.type
_entity.pdbx_description
1 polymer ?
#
loop_
_entity_poly.entity_id
_entity_poly.type
_entity_poly.pdbx_seq_one_letter_code
_entity_poly.pdbx_strand_id
1 'polypeptide(L)' 'MTRKTPLARNSPSGIEETLNLPDGQTLLIRPIRPKDEPNFQKIFASLSPEEIRLRFLHPMNTMPHPLCCPTHPDRL' A
#
# COMPACT_ATOMS: atom_id res chain seq x y z
N MET A 1 9.36 -14.85 -26.56
CA MET A 1 8.01 -14.28 -26.31
C MET A 1 7.74 -14.26 -24.81
N THR A 2 8.05 -13.17 -24.12
CA THR A 2 7.44 -12.84 -22.82
C THR A 2 7.34 -11.33 -22.76
N ARG A 3 6.17 -10.78 -23.05
CA ARG A 3 5.93 -9.34 -22.91
C ARG A 3 5.93 -9.04 -21.41
N LYS A 4 6.99 -8.37 -20.93
CA LYS A 4 6.98 -7.74 -19.60
C LYS A 4 5.96 -6.60 -19.69
N THR A 5 4.79 -6.78 -19.10
CA THR A 5 3.78 -5.73 -18.94
C THR A 5 4.43 -4.53 -18.25
N PRO A 6 4.34 -3.31 -18.79
CA PRO A 6 4.98 -2.16 -18.19
C PRO A 6 4.22 -1.79 -16.91
N LEU A 7 4.84 -2.02 -15.75
CA LEU A 7 4.34 -1.48 -14.49
C LEU A 7 4.41 0.05 -14.56
N ALA A 8 3.25 0.69 -14.49
CA ALA A 8 2.99 2.08 -14.10
C ALA A 8 4.15 3.06 -14.37
N ARG A 9 4.10 3.72 -15.53
CA ARG A 9 5.11 4.65 -16.06
C ARG A 9 5.32 5.94 -15.23
N ASN A 10 4.61 6.21 -14.14
CA ASN A 10 4.54 7.58 -13.57
C ASN A 10 4.47 7.71 -12.03
N SER A 11 4.95 6.75 -11.23
CA SER A 11 5.23 7.05 -9.81
C SER A 11 6.59 7.77 -9.73
N PRO A 12 6.75 8.89 -9.00
CA PRO A 12 8.05 9.57 -8.88
C PRO A 12 9.03 8.60 -8.21
N SER A 13 9.93 8.03 -9.01
CA SER A 13 10.89 7.00 -8.61
C SER A 13 12.00 7.51 -7.69
N GLY A 14 11.86 8.69 -7.10
CA GLY A 14 12.90 9.39 -6.37
C GLY A 14 12.55 9.78 -4.94
N ILE A 15 11.39 9.39 -4.41
CA ILE A 15 11.00 9.70 -3.03
C ILE A 15 11.15 8.43 -2.18
N GLU A 16 12.39 8.05 -1.89
CA GLU A 16 12.70 7.02 -0.91
C GLU A 16 13.56 7.64 0.20
N GLU A 17 13.16 7.47 1.45
CA GLU A 17 13.82 8.07 2.61
C GLU A 17 14.08 6.99 3.66
N THR A 18 15.27 7.00 4.24
CA THR A 18 15.60 6.12 5.36
C THR A 18 15.42 6.89 6.66
N LEU A 19 14.52 6.42 7.52
CA LEU A 19 14.30 6.98 8.85
C LEU A 19 14.95 6.11 9.91
N ASN A 20 15.64 6.75 10.84
CA ASN A 20 16.09 6.12 12.07
C ASN A 20 15.12 6.49 13.19
N LEU A 21 14.48 5.48 13.76
CA LEU A 21 13.58 5.63 14.89
C LEU A 21 14.37 5.76 16.21
N PRO A 22 13.78 6.37 17.26
CA PRO A 22 14.43 6.53 18.56
C PRO A 22 14.79 5.21 19.27
N ASP A 23 14.13 4.11 18.89
CA ASP A 23 14.39 2.75 19.41
C ASP A 23 15.54 2.04 18.67
N GLY A 24 16.19 2.71 17.73
CA GLY A 24 17.31 2.18 16.95
C GLY A 24 16.91 1.42 15.68
N GLN A 25 15.62 1.32 15.37
CA GLN A 25 15.16 0.69 14.13
C GLN A 25 15.38 1.63 12.92
N THR A 26 15.83 1.06 11.81
CA THR A 26 15.97 1.77 10.53
C THR A 26 14.85 1.34 9.58
N LEU A 27 14.06 2.30 9.11
CA LEU A 27 12.92 2.09 8.20
C LEU A 27 13.18 2.74 6.85
N LEU A 28 12.78 2.07 5.77
CA LEU A 28 12.74 2.65 4.42
C LEU A 28 11.32 3.08 4.08
N ILE A 29 11.10 4.38 4.00
CA ILE A 29 9.89 4.99 3.45
C ILE A 29 10.01 5.04 1.94
N ARG A 30 8.98 4.55 1.24
CA ARG A 30 8.90 4.57 -0.22
C ARG A 30 7.45 4.68 -0.69
N PRO A 31 7.19 5.05 -1.96
CA PRO A 31 5.84 5.06 -2.49
C PRO A 31 5.26 3.65 -2.57
N ILE A 32 3.93 3.56 -2.41
CA ILE A 32 3.18 2.32 -2.55
C ILE A 32 3.17 1.90 -4.02
N ARG A 33 3.56 0.66 -4.29
CA ARG A 33 3.61 0.06 -5.62
C ARG A 33 2.46 -0.94 -5.77
N PRO A 34 1.96 -1.21 -7.00
CA PRO A 34 0.89 -2.19 -7.20
C PRO A 34 1.20 -3.58 -6.65
N LYS A 35 2.48 -3.98 -6.64
CA LYS A 35 2.93 -5.26 -6.09
C LYS A 35 2.77 -5.39 -4.57
N ASP A 36 2.53 -4.29 -3.87
CA ASP A 36 2.38 -4.28 -2.41
C ASP A 36 0.96 -4.67 -1.97
N GLU A 37 -0.02 -4.69 -2.87
CA GLU A 37 -1.42 -4.99 -2.57
C GLU A 37 -1.62 -6.27 -1.71
N PRO A 38 -1.00 -7.42 -2.00
CA PRO A 38 -1.19 -8.62 -1.19
C PRO A 38 -0.77 -8.44 0.27
N ASN A 39 0.22 -7.57 0.53
CA ASN A 39 0.65 -7.27 1.89
C ASN A 39 -0.35 -6.34 2.59
N PHE A 40 -0.93 -5.37 1.88
CA PHE A 40 -2.02 -4.55 2.43
C PHE A 40 -3.23 -5.39 2.85
N GLN A 41 -3.62 -6.38 2.04
CA GLN A 41 -4.72 -7.28 2.39
C GLN A 41 -4.42 -8.09 3.66
N LYS A 42 -3.19 -8.60 3.81
CA LYS A 42 -2.76 -9.32 5.03
C LYS A 42 -2.78 -8.42 6.26
N ILE A 43 -2.28 -7.18 6.14
CA ILE A 43 -2.29 -6.20 7.23
C ILE A 43 -3.73 -5.92 7.64
N PHE A 44 -4.63 -5.68 6.68
CA PHE A 44 -6.05 -5.44 6.98
C PHE A 44 -6.70 -6.61 7.71
N ALA A 45 -6.43 -7.84 7.25
CA ALA A 45 -6.97 -9.05 7.88
C ALA A 45 -6.48 -9.26 9.33
N SER A 46 -5.35 -8.66 9.71
CA SER A 46 -4.85 -8.69 11.09
C SER A 46 -5.42 -7.59 12.00
N LEU A 47 -6.15 -6.61 11.45
CA LEU A 47 -6.72 -5.52 12.25
C LEU A 47 -7.95 -6.01 13.02
N SER A 48 -8.11 -5.51 14.25
CA SER A 48 -9.35 -5.66 15.01
C SER A 48 -10.50 -4.84 14.39
N PRO A 49 -11.77 -5.20 14.67
CA PRO A 49 -12.93 -4.43 14.22
C PRO A 49 -12.90 -2.96 14.67
N GLU A 50 -12.37 -2.68 15.86
CA GLU A 50 -12.22 -1.33 16.38
C GLU A 50 -11.20 -0.52 15.57
N GLU A 51 -10.03 -1.09 15.27
CA GLU A 51 -9.02 -0.44 14.43
C GLU A 51 -9.53 -0.17 13.02
N ILE A 52 -10.30 -1.09 12.44
CA ILE A 52 -10.96 -0.88 11.14
C ILE A 52 -11.92 0.31 11.24
N ARG A 53 -12.75 0.36 12.28
CA ARG A 53 -13.70 1.46 12.48
C ARG A 53 -13.00 2.80 12.67
N LEU A 54 -11.87 2.84 13.39
CA LEU A 54 -11.13 4.08 13.62
C LEU A 54 -10.39 4.58 12.36
N ARG A 55 -9.86 3.66 11.54
CA ARG A 55 -9.12 4.02 10.32
C ARG A 55 -10.03 4.43 9.17
N PHE A 56 -11.20 3.82 9.05
CA PHE A 56 -12.09 3.97 7.90
C PHE A 56 -13.46 4.58 8.24
N LEU A 57 -13.69 4.89 9.52
CA LEU A 57 -14.90 5.51 10.07
C LEU A 57 -16.19 4.69 9.89
N HIS A 58 -16.08 3.45 9.38
CA HIS A 58 -17.20 2.56 9.11
C HIS A 58 -16.74 1.09 9.28
N PRO A 59 -17.65 0.18 9.65
CA PRO A 59 -17.34 -1.25 9.69
C PRO A 59 -17.08 -1.77 8.27
N MET A 60 -15.95 -2.44 8.07
CA MET A 60 -15.59 -3.09 6.81
C MET A 60 -15.03 -4.49 7.08
N ASN A 61 -15.45 -5.47 6.30
CA ASN A 61 -14.95 -6.84 6.40
C ASN A 61 -13.81 -7.14 5.41
N THR A 62 -13.65 -6.32 4.38
CA THR A 62 -12.66 -6.49 3.32
C THR A 62 -12.12 -5.14 2.88
N MET A 63 -10.83 -5.06 2.55
CA MET A 63 -10.22 -3.85 1.97
C MET A 63 -10.49 -3.80 0.46
N PRO A 64 -11.17 -2.75 -0.06
CA PRO A 64 -11.39 -2.57 -1.49
C PRO A 64 -10.07 -2.36 -2.24
N HIS A 65 -9.94 -2.95 -3.44
CA HIS A 65 -8.76 -2.82 -4.30
C HIS A 65 -8.25 -1.37 -4.52
N PRO A 66 -9.12 -0.35 -4.72
CA PRO A 66 -8.67 1.04 -4.86
C PRO A 66 -7.93 1.60 -3.63
N LEU A 67 -8.22 1.07 -2.42
CA LEU A 67 -7.53 1.48 -1.19
C LEU A 67 -6.18 0.75 -1.03
N CYS A 68 -6.04 -0.46 -1.60
CA CYS A 68 -4.77 -1.20 -1.58
C CYS A 68 -3.74 -0.61 -2.55
N CYS A 69 -4.19 -0.12 -3.70
CA CYS A 69 -3.34 0.38 -4.76
C CYS A 69 -3.94 1.64 -5.39
N PRO A 70 -3.64 2.84 -4.85
CA PRO A 70 -4.19 4.09 -5.36
C PRO A 70 -3.59 4.55 -6.70
N THR A 71 -2.54 3.90 -7.20
CA THR A 71 -1.74 4.35 -8.36
C THR A 71 -2.03 3.59 -9.66
N HIS A 72 -3.16 2.89 -9.79
CA HIS A 72 -3.52 2.27 -11.07
C HIS A 72 -4.29 3.27 -11.96
N PRO A 73 -3.72 3.72 -13.10
CA PRO A 73 -4.37 4.70 -13.98
C PRO A 73 -5.51 4.11 -14.83
N ASP A 74 -5.71 2.78 -14.84
CA ASP A 74 -6.73 2.14 -15.70
C ASP A 74 -8.10 2.09 -15.01
N ARG A 75 -8.71 3.27 -14.82
CA ARG A 75 -10.15 3.38 -14.54
C ARG A 75 -10.77 4.63 -15.18
N LEU A 76 -10.81 4.60 -16.52
CA LEU A 76 -11.93 5.04 -17.35
C LEU A 76 -12.07 4.07 -18.53
#